data_AF-A0A1U7X9I8-F1
#
_entry.id   AF-A0A1U7X9I8-F1
#
_cell.length_a   1.000
_cell.length_b   1.000
_cell.length_c   1.000
_cell.angle_alpha   90.00
_cell.angle_beta   90.00
_cell.angle_gamma   90.00
#
_symmetry.space_group_name_H-M   'P 1'
#
loop_
_entity.id
_entity.type
_entity.pdbx_description
1 polymer ?
#
loop_
_entity_poly.entity_id
_entity_poly.type
_entity_poly.pdbx_seq_one_letter_code
_entity_poly.pdbx_strand_id
1 'polypeptide(L)'
;MLNFQGYALLAVQAHFRQLRPFPCKDVPLSQLNQCESANKGQLAILYAGLYLVAIGTGGVKAATPPLGADQYDEKDPKEAAKLSSYFNWLMFFLTTGALFGVTFVVWISENQGWDWSFAACSIVVGLAILFLTMGKSLYRNNVSNGSPITRIMQVFVVALRNRNLPLPENEHEIHDKESRNDTEILRKTDQFRFLDRATIMRTDQNPFTSSAHGPWKLCT
;
A
#
# COMPACT_ATOMS: atom_id res chain seq x y z
N MET A 1 10.96 7.33 3.64
CA MET A 1 12.43 7.14 3.51
C MET A 1 12.83 6.40 2.24
N LEU A 2 12.33 5.18 1.98
CA LEU A 2 12.66 4.39 0.77
C LEU A 2 12.49 5.17 -0.55
N ASN A 3 11.38 5.91 -0.68
CA ASN A 3 11.11 6.72 -1.87
C ASN A 3 12.18 7.81 -2.12
N PHE A 4 12.57 8.53 -1.07
CA PHE A 4 13.66 9.53 -1.12
C PHE A 4 14.99 8.89 -1.53
N GLN A 5 15.34 7.76 -0.91
CA GLN A 5 16.56 7.02 -1.23
C GLN A 5 16.57 6.54 -2.68
N GLY A 6 15.43 6.08 -3.19
CA GLY A 6 15.28 5.68 -4.59
C GLY A 6 15.55 6.82 -5.57
N TYR A 7 14.92 7.99 -5.37
CA TYR A 7 15.17 9.16 -6.22
C TYR A 7 16.60 9.69 -6.11
N ALA A 8 17.17 9.72 -4.90
CA ALA A 8 18.56 10.12 -4.71
C ALA A 8 19.54 9.17 -5.44
N LEU A 9 19.30 7.85 -5.36
CA LEU A 9 20.11 6.85 -6.07
C LEU A 9 20.02 7.05 -7.59
N LEU A 10 18.82 7.26 -8.13
CA LEU A 10 18.60 7.51 -9.54
C LEU A 10 19.23 8.83 -10.01
N ALA A 11 19.18 9.88 -9.18
CA ALA A 11 19.82 11.17 -9.47
C ALA A 11 21.35 11.00 -9.55
N VAL A 12 21.95 10.30 -8.59
CA VAL A 12 23.39 9.98 -8.58
C VAL A 12 23.77 9.16 -9.82
N GLN A 13 23.02 8.11 -10.13
CA GLN A 13 23.25 7.29 -11.32
C GLN A 13 23.17 8.11 -12.62
N ALA A 14 22.21 9.02 -12.72
CA ALA A 14 22.02 9.87 -13.91
C ALA A 14 23.12 10.93 -14.06
N HIS A 15 23.67 11.41 -12.94
CA HIS A 15 24.71 12.44 -12.89
C HIS A 15 26.09 11.89 -13.25
N PHE A 16 26.48 10.74 -12.69
CA PHE A 16 27.81 10.17 -12.96
C PHE A 16 27.86 9.42 -14.28
N ARG A 17 28.68 9.91 -15.22
CA ARG A 17 28.89 9.30 -16.55
C ARG A 17 29.39 7.85 -16.50
N GLN A 18 30.01 7.40 -15.41
CA GLN A 18 30.47 6.03 -15.22
C GLN A 18 29.31 5.04 -14.98
N LEU A 19 28.18 5.53 -14.44
CA LEU A 19 27.01 4.72 -14.06
C LEU A 19 25.94 4.64 -15.16
N ARG A 20 26.21 5.23 -16.33
CA ARG A 20 25.33 5.24 -17.50
C ARG A 20 26.11 4.93 -18.77
N PRO A 21 25.47 4.32 -19.79
CA PRO A 21 26.10 4.14 -21.10
C PRO A 21 26.35 5.50 -21.77
N PHE A 22 27.22 5.49 -22.78
CA PHE A 22 27.53 6.67 -23.56
C PHE A 22 26.26 7.19 -24.27
N PRO A 23 25.98 8.52 -24.25
CA PRO A 23 24.80 9.06 -24.89
C PRO A 23 24.91 8.94 -26.42
N CYS A 24 23.95 8.25 -27.02
CA CYS A 24 23.90 7.95 -28.46
C CYS A 24 23.01 8.87 -29.29
N LYS A 25 22.42 9.88 -28.64
CA LYS A 25 21.62 10.89 -29.32
C LYS A 25 22.57 11.78 -30.13
N ASP A 26 22.36 11.84 -31.43
CA ASP A 26 23.10 12.68 -32.40
C ASP A 26 24.55 12.24 -32.72
N VAL A 27 24.87 10.95 -32.57
CA VAL A 27 26.20 10.41 -32.93
C VAL A 27 26.28 10.13 -34.44
N PRO A 28 27.34 10.59 -35.15
CA PRO A 28 27.51 10.30 -36.58
C PRO A 28 27.64 8.80 -36.84
N LEU A 29 27.18 8.35 -38.02
CA LEU A 29 27.06 6.94 -38.41
C LEU A 29 28.38 6.15 -38.30
N SER A 30 29.53 6.84 -38.33
CA SER A 30 30.87 6.28 -38.14
C SER A 30 31.20 5.87 -36.69
N GLN A 31 30.49 6.40 -35.70
CA GLN A 31 30.69 6.13 -34.27
C GLN A 31 29.55 5.33 -33.62
N LEU A 32 28.60 4.81 -34.42
CA LEU A 32 27.48 3.99 -33.94
C LEU A 32 27.96 2.73 -33.19
N ASN A 33 29.16 2.24 -33.49
CA ASN A 33 29.78 1.10 -32.81
C ASN A 33 30.12 1.37 -31.33
N GLN A 34 30.12 2.64 -30.89
CA GLN A 34 30.34 3.04 -29.48
C GLN A 34 29.04 3.07 -28.66
N CYS A 35 27.90 2.87 -29.32
CA CYS A 35 26.59 2.78 -28.67
C CYS A 35 26.36 1.39 -28.12
N GLU A 36 27.07 1.07 -27.05
CA GLU A 36 26.91 -0.20 -26.34
C GLU A 36 25.75 -0.11 -25.35
N SER A 37 25.00 -1.21 -25.23
CA SER A 37 23.92 -1.34 -24.25
C SER A 37 24.45 -1.20 -22.83
N ALA A 38 23.60 -0.75 -21.90
CA ALA A 38 23.95 -0.64 -20.49
C ALA A 38 24.52 -1.96 -19.93
N ASN A 39 25.62 -1.88 -19.20
CA ASN A 39 26.22 -3.04 -18.55
C ASN A 39 25.31 -3.54 -17.42
N LYS A 40 25.42 -4.83 -17.05
CA LYS A 40 24.66 -5.48 -15.97
C LYS A 40 24.68 -4.68 -14.67
N GLY A 41 25.83 -4.09 -14.31
CA GLY A 41 25.94 -3.25 -13.10
C GLY A 41 25.14 -1.94 -13.18
N GLN A 42 25.17 -1.26 -14.32
CA GLN A 42 24.39 -0.04 -14.56
C GLN A 42 22.89 -0.33 -14.51
N LEU A 43 22.49 -1.45 -15.11
CA LEU A 43 21.10 -1.92 -15.10
C LEU A 43 20.64 -2.33 -13.69
N ALA A 44 21.50 -2.98 -12.91
CA ALA A 44 21.20 -3.36 -11.53
C ALA A 44 20.93 -2.14 -10.64
N ILE A 45 21.75 -1.09 -10.75
CA ILE A 45 21.56 0.16 -9.98
C ILE A 45 20.26 0.86 -10.39
N LEU A 46 19.98 0.92 -11.70
CA LEU A 46 18.73 1.47 -12.22
C LEU A 46 17.51 0.73 -11.66
N TYR A 47 17.50 -0.59 -11.74
CA TYR A 47 16.39 -1.39 -11.21
C TYR A 47 16.26 -1.27 -9.70
N ALA A 48 17.38 -1.27 -8.96
CA ALA A 48 17.34 -1.05 -7.52
C ALA A 48 16.67 0.29 -7.17
N GLY A 49 17.06 1.37 -7.85
CA GLY A 49 16.45 2.69 -7.68
C GLY A 49 14.95 2.69 -8.00
N LEU A 50 14.56 2.11 -9.14
CA LEU A 50 13.16 2.01 -9.56
C LEU A 50 12.31 1.20 -8.57
N TYR A 51 12.80 0.07 -8.08
CA TYR A 51 12.10 -0.73 -7.09
C TYR A 51 11.94 0.00 -5.75
N LEU A 52 12.98 0.72 -5.29
CA LEU A 52 12.90 1.55 -4.09
C LEU A 52 11.83 2.64 -4.22
N VAL A 53 11.78 3.33 -5.37
CA VAL A 53 10.74 4.32 -5.68
C VAL A 53 9.36 3.66 -5.71
N ALA A 54 9.22 2.51 -6.37
CA ALA A 54 7.95 1.80 -6.50
C ALA A 54 7.38 1.36 -5.14
N ILE A 55 8.19 0.68 -4.33
CA ILE A 55 7.81 0.23 -2.98
C ILE A 55 7.49 1.45 -2.10
N GLY A 56 8.34 2.47 -2.13
CA GLY A 56 8.14 3.69 -1.37
C GLY A 56 6.85 4.43 -1.75
N THR A 57 6.56 4.55 -3.05
CA THR A 57 5.36 5.22 -3.55
C THR A 57 4.11 4.41 -3.21
N GLY A 58 4.15 3.09 -3.36
CA GLY A 58 3.04 2.20 -3.01
C GLY A 58 2.66 2.31 -1.53
N GLY A 59 3.66 2.28 -0.64
CA GLY A 59 3.43 2.44 0.79
C GLY A 59 2.82 3.79 1.16
N VAL A 60 3.35 4.89 0.60
CA VAL A 60 2.81 6.25 0.86
C VAL A 60 1.39 6.37 0.33
N LYS A 61 1.12 5.94 -0.90
CA LYS A 61 -0.23 6.02 -1.49
C LYS A 61 -1.27 5.21 -0.71
N ALA A 62 -0.89 4.05 -0.19
CA ALA A 62 -1.79 3.22 0.61
C ALA A 62 -2.04 3.79 2.02
N ALA A 63 -1.03 4.41 2.64
CA ALA A 63 -1.11 4.86 4.03
C ALA A 63 -1.61 6.30 4.21
N THR A 64 -1.38 7.21 3.25
CA THR A 64 -1.68 8.63 3.42
C THR A 64 -3.18 8.96 3.53
N PRO A 65 -4.06 8.47 2.64
CA PRO A 65 -5.50 8.74 2.76
C PRO A 65 -6.12 8.26 4.09
N PRO A 66 -5.88 7.02 4.57
CA PRO A 66 -6.44 6.59 5.85
C PRO A 66 -5.81 7.35 7.03
N LEU A 67 -4.50 7.67 6.99
CA LEU A 67 -3.87 8.48 8.04
C LEU A 67 -4.53 9.85 8.21
N GLY A 68 -4.91 10.50 7.10
CA GLY A 68 -5.61 11.78 7.13
C GLY A 68 -7.08 11.65 7.53
N ALA A 69 -7.76 10.59 7.06
CA ALA A 69 -9.12 10.29 7.47
C ALA A 69 -9.24 10.03 8.97
N ASP A 70 -8.28 9.29 9.54
CA ASP A 70 -8.16 8.95 10.96
C ASP A 70 -8.08 10.16 11.91
N GLN A 71 -7.86 11.36 11.37
CA GLN A 71 -7.82 12.60 12.15
C GLN A 71 -9.22 13.16 12.45
N TYR A 72 -10.26 12.71 11.75
CA TYR A 72 -11.65 13.18 11.92
C TYR A 72 -12.50 12.10 12.59
N ASP A 73 -13.35 12.49 13.55
CA ASP A 73 -14.30 11.58 14.19
C ASP A 73 -15.62 11.52 13.40
N GLU A 74 -15.96 10.35 12.88
CA GLU A 74 -17.22 10.15 12.15
C GLU A 74 -18.47 10.29 13.05
N LYS A 75 -18.31 10.13 14.37
CA LYS A 75 -19.42 10.24 15.33
C LYS A 75 -19.82 11.68 15.61
N ASP A 76 -18.94 12.64 15.34
CA ASP A 76 -19.28 14.07 15.42
C ASP A 76 -19.76 14.57 14.04
N PRO A 77 -21.02 14.98 13.89
CA PRO A 77 -21.55 15.45 12.61
C PRO A 77 -20.78 16.66 12.03
N LYS A 78 -20.12 17.46 12.87
CA LYS A 78 -19.28 18.58 12.41
C LYS A 78 -17.96 18.11 11.83
N GLU A 79 -17.38 17.04 12.36
CA GLU A 79 -16.11 16.47 11.87
C GLU A 79 -16.34 15.57 10.66
N ALA A 80 -17.43 14.81 10.63
CA ALA A 80 -17.85 14.01 9.48
C ALA A 80 -18.01 14.86 8.20
N ALA A 81 -18.57 16.07 8.30
CA ALA A 81 -18.65 16.98 7.16
C ALA A 81 -17.26 17.46 6.68
N LYS A 82 -16.30 17.63 7.59
CA LYS A 82 -14.92 18.03 7.26
C LYS A 82 -14.13 16.91 6.60
N LEU A 83 -14.45 15.64 6.90
CA LEU A 83 -13.84 14.49 6.26
C LEU A 83 -14.07 14.48 4.74
N SER A 84 -15.28 14.79 4.28
CA SER A 84 -15.57 14.93 2.84
C SER A 84 -14.76 16.08 2.21
N SER A 85 -14.67 17.22 2.89
CA SER A 85 -13.85 18.35 2.44
C SER A 85 -12.36 17.98 2.34
N TYR A 86 -11.84 17.20 3.30
CA TYR A 86 -10.48 16.66 3.25
C TYR A 86 -10.25 15.84 1.97
N PHE A 87 -11.13 14.90 1.63
CA PHE A 87 -10.99 14.11 0.41
C PHE A 87 -11.11 14.95 -0.87
N ASN A 88 -11.98 15.96 -0.89
CA ASN A 88 -12.07 16.89 -2.01
C ASN A 88 -10.74 17.65 -2.22
N TRP A 89 -10.16 18.18 -1.15
CA TRP A 89 -8.86 18.84 -1.20
C TRP A 89 -7.72 17.89 -1.57
N LEU A 90 -7.73 16.67 -1.03
CA LEU A 90 -6.75 15.63 -1.36
C LEU A 90 -6.77 15.33 -2.87
N MET A 91 -7.95 15.14 -3.45
CA MET A 91 -8.12 14.88 -4.88
C MET A 91 -7.70 16.08 -5.73
N PHE A 92 -8.04 17.30 -5.31
CA PHE A 92 -7.63 18.52 -6.00
C PHE A 92 -6.09 18.66 -6.05
N PHE A 93 -5.40 18.47 -4.93
CA PHE A 93 -3.94 18.54 -4.91
C PHE A 93 -3.28 17.37 -5.63
N LEU A 94 -3.86 16.16 -5.57
CA LEU A 94 -3.35 15.00 -6.30
C LEU A 94 -3.41 15.21 -7.82
N THR A 95 -4.55 15.69 -8.32
CA THR A 95 -4.75 15.95 -9.75
C THR A 95 -3.88 17.09 -10.25
N THR A 96 -3.81 18.19 -9.48
CA THR A 96 -2.93 19.32 -9.79
C THR A 96 -1.45 18.89 -9.76
N GLY A 97 -1.03 18.14 -8.75
CA GLY A 97 0.33 17.59 -8.66
C GLY A 97 0.67 16.66 -9.82
N ALA A 98 -0.28 15.84 -10.27
CA ALA A 98 -0.11 15.00 -11.45
C ALA A 98 0.07 15.83 -12.73
N LEU A 99 -0.70 16.91 -12.90
CA LEU A 99 -0.54 17.86 -14.02
C LEU A 99 0.85 18.50 -14.01
N PHE A 100 1.30 19.02 -12.86
CA PHE A 100 2.67 19.53 -12.72
C PHE A 100 3.73 18.46 -13.00
N GLY A 101 3.50 17.22 -12.59
CA GLY A 101 4.39 16.10 -12.87
C GLY A 101 4.56 15.85 -14.38
N VAL A 102 3.47 15.72 -15.12
CA VAL A 102 3.53 15.44 -16.56
C VAL A 102 3.99 16.63 -17.40
N THR A 103 3.89 17.86 -16.89
CA THR A 103 4.33 19.05 -17.61
C THR A 103 5.72 19.50 -17.19
N PHE A 104 5.89 19.88 -15.92
CA PHE A 104 7.11 20.52 -15.43
C PHE A 104 8.26 19.53 -15.27
N VAL A 105 8.01 18.34 -14.70
CA VAL A 105 9.08 17.33 -14.52
C VAL A 105 9.52 16.76 -15.86
N VAL A 106 8.59 16.55 -16.80
CA VAL A 106 8.93 16.14 -18.18
C VAL A 106 9.76 17.22 -18.88
N TRP A 107 9.37 18.49 -18.77
CA TRP A 107 10.16 19.60 -19.31
C TRP A 107 11.59 19.64 -18.75
N ILE A 108 11.77 19.47 -17.43
CA ILE A 108 13.11 19.36 -16.82
C ILE A 108 13.88 18.17 -17.41
N SER A 109 13.22 17.02 -17.52
CA SER A 109 13.85 15.78 -17.99
C SER A 109 14.35 15.90 -19.44
N GLU A 110 13.58 16.57 -20.30
CA GLU A 110 13.93 16.77 -21.70
C GLU A 110 14.96 17.87 -21.91
N ASN A 111 14.91 18.95 -21.12
CA ASN A 111 15.69 20.17 -21.37
C ASN A 111 16.96 20.28 -20.51
N GLN A 112 16.94 19.75 -19.29
CA GLN A 112 18.07 19.78 -18.34
C GLN A 112 18.64 18.38 -18.04
N GLY A 113 17.86 17.32 -18.32
CA GLY A 113 18.27 15.94 -18.13
C GLY A 113 17.62 15.26 -16.93
N TRP A 114 17.80 13.93 -16.88
CA TRP A 114 17.20 13.06 -15.87
C TRP A 114 17.78 13.25 -14.46
N ASP A 115 19.03 13.69 -14.34
CA ASP A 115 19.68 13.96 -13.05
C ASP A 115 18.98 15.11 -12.31
N TRP A 116 18.72 16.22 -12.99
CA TRP A 116 17.96 17.34 -12.44
C TRP A 116 16.52 16.96 -12.09
N SER A 117 15.88 16.16 -12.94
CA SER A 117 14.52 15.68 -12.71
C SER A 117 14.43 14.82 -11.43
N PHE A 118 15.28 13.80 -11.30
CA PHE A 118 15.30 12.95 -10.11
C PHE A 118 15.75 13.70 -8.85
N ALA A 119 16.69 14.64 -8.96
CA ALA A 119 17.09 15.49 -7.84
C ALA A 119 15.93 16.37 -7.35
N ALA A 120 15.19 17.00 -8.26
CA ALA A 120 14.00 17.78 -7.92
C ALA A 120 12.94 16.92 -7.22
N CYS A 121 12.64 15.73 -7.74
CA CYS A 121 11.74 14.78 -7.08
C CYS A 121 12.23 14.40 -5.68
N SER A 122 13.54 14.15 -5.52
CA SER A 122 14.13 13.82 -4.22
C SER A 122 13.97 14.96 -3.20
N ILE A 123 14.14 16.21 -3.61
CA ILE A 123 13.96 17.38 -2.73
C ILE A 123 12.51 17.50 -2.28
N VAL A 124 11.55 17.41 -3.21
CA VAL A 124 10.12 17.50 -2.90
C VAL A 124 9.70 16.40 -1.92
N VAL A 125 10.14 15.17 -2.14
CA VAL A 125 9.86 14.04 -1.23
C VAL A 125 10.52 14.25 0.13
N GLY A 126 11.76 14.77 0.16
CA GLY A 126 12.46 15.11 1.40
C GLY A 126 11.71 16.16 2.22
N LEU A 127 11.22 17.21 1.58
CA LEU A 127 10.40 18.24 2.23
C LEU A 127 9.08 17.67 2.75
N ALA A 128 8.40 16.81 1.98
CA ALA A 128 7.18 16.15 2.42
C ALA A 128 7.42 15.29 3.69
N ILE A 129 8.51 14.53 3.73
CA ILE A 129 8.90 13.75 4.93
C ILE A 129 9.15 14.69 6.10
N LEU A 130 9.87 15.80 5.89
CA LEU A 130 10.15 16.79 6.93
C LEU A 130 8.84 17.36 7.51
N PHE A 131 7.92 17.83 6.67
CA PHE A 131 6.61 18.35 7.13
C PHE A 131 5.79 17.31 7.89
N LEU A 132 5.74 16.06 7.41
CA LEU A 132 5.03 14.98 8.10
C LEU A 132 5.65 14.67 9.47
N THR A 133 6.98 14.67 9.57
CA THR A 133 7.67 14.42 10.84
C THR A 133 7.53 15.56 11.83
N MET A 134 7.52 16.82 11.37
CA MET A 134 7.26 17.99 12.20
C MET A 134 5.84 18.00 12.76
N GLY A 135 4.86 17.56 11.96
CA GLY A 135 3.45 17.45 12.36
C GLY A 135 3.14 16.30 13.33
N LYS A 136 4.10 15.41 13.62
CA LYS A 136 3.86 14.16 14.36
C LYS A 136 3.18 14.36 15.71
N SER A 137 3.51 15.44 16.43
CA SER A 137 2.91 15.73 17.75
C SER A 137 1.44 16.15 17.68
N LEU A 138 0.94 16.53 16.50
CA LEU A 138 -0.43 17.01 16.29
C LEU A 138 -1.36 15.89 15.82
N TYR A 139 -0.83 14.71 15.50
CA TYR A 139 -1.63 13.61 14.97
C TYR A 139 -2.36 12.86 16.07
N ARG A 140 -3.66 12.63 15.86
CA ARG A 140 -4.46 11.66 16.61
C ARG A 140 -3.99 10.26 16.23
N ASN A 141 -3.48 9.51 17.20
CA ASN A 141 -3.00 8.15 17.00
C ASN A 141 -4.09 7.17 17.44
N ASN A 142 -4.75 6.53 16.49
CA ASN A 142 -5.76 5.52 16.78
C ASN A 142 -5.09 4.16 17.04
N VAL A 143 -5.66 3.37 17.96
CA VAL A 143 -5.15 2.04 18.26
C VAL A 143 -5.44 1.12 17.07
N SER A 144 -4.43 0.39 16.57
CA SER A 144 -4.60 -0.52 15.44
C SER A 144 -5.46 -1.72 15.82
N ASN A 145 -6.59 -1.93 15.16
CA ASN A 145 -7.51 -3.06 15.39
C ASN A 145 -7.05 -4.39 14.73
N GLY A 146 -5.74 -4.62 14.61
CA GLY A 146 -5.15 -5.77 13.92
C GLY A 146 -5.16 -5.65 12.39
N SER A 147 -4.66 -6.67 11.68
CA SER A 147 -4.55 -6.66 10.21
C SER A 147 -5.72 -7.44 9.56
N PRO A 148 -6.53 -6.81 8.70
CA PRO A 148 -7.56 -7.51 7.92
C PRO A 148 -7.01 -8.68 7.09
N ILE A 149 -5.77 -8.54 6.59
CA ILE A 149 -5.07 -9.59 5.83
C ILE A 149 -4.86 -10.83 6.69
N THR A 150 -4.46 -10.65 7.96
CA THR A 150 -4.32 -11.80 8.86
C THR A 150 -5.65 -12.50 9.11
N ARG A 151 -6.77 -11.76 9.22
CA ARG A 151 -8.11 -12.33 9.35
C ARG A 151 -8.51 -13.12 8.10
N ILE A 152 -8.27 -12.57 6.91
CA ILE A 152 -8.53 -13.25 5.63
C ILE A 152 -7.70 -14.53 5.52
N MET A 153 -6.41 -14.47 5.84
CA MET A 153 -5.53 -15.65 5.80
C MET A 153 -5.97 -16.71 6.81
N GLN A 154 -6.46 -16.31 7.99
CA GLN A 154 -7.03 -17.24 8.96
C GLN A 154 -8.25 -17.96 8.37
N VAL A 155 -9.17 -17.25 7.70
CA VAL A 155 -10.33 -17.89 7.03
C VAL A 155 -9.89 -18.92 6.01
N PHE A 156 -8.92 -18.60 5.14
CA PHE A 156 -8.40 -19.57 4.16
C PHE A 156 -7.76 -20.79 4.83
N VAL A 157 -6.92 -20.57 5.85
CA VAL A 157 -6.24 -21.65 6.57
C VAL A 157 -7.24 -22.56 7.29
N VAL A 158 -8.24 -21.99 7.98
CA VAL A 158 -9.26 -22.74 8.72
C VAL A 158 -10.20 -23.47 7.76
N ALA A 159 -10.63 -22.83 6.67
CA ALA A 159 -11.47 -23.47 5.64
C ALA A 159 -10.76 -24.68 4.99
N LEU A 160 -9.46 -24.56 4.68
CA LEU A 160 -8.66 -25.67 4.15
C LEU A 160 -8.49 -26.79 5.18
N ARG A 161 -8.27 -26.44 6.45
CA ARG A 161 -8.14 -27.41 7.55
C ARG A 161 -9.44 -28.17 7.81
N ASN A 162 -10.59 -27.54 7.61
CA ASN A 162 -11.93 -28.09 7.80
C ASN A 162 -12.54 -28.66 6.51
N ARG A 163 -11.75 -28.78 5.43
CA ARG A 163 -12.22 -29.26 4.11
C ARG A 163 -12.81 -30.68 4.11
N ASN A 164 -12.50 -31.49 5.11
CA ASN A 164 -13.01 -32.86 5.20
C ASN A 164 -14.20 -33.01 6.17
N LEU A 165 -14.63 -31.93 6.84
CA LEU A 165 -15.78 -31.98 7.74
C LEU A 165 -17.10 -31.83 6.95
N PRO A 166 -18.15 -32.56 7.31
CA PRO A 166 -19.48 -32.37 6.73
C PRO A 166 -20.01 -30.99 7.10
N LEU A 167 -20.62 -30.29 6.13
CA LEU A 167 -21.33 -29.04 6.41
C LEU A 167 -22.58 -29.36 7.24
N PRO A 168 -22.84 -28.68 8.37
CA PRO A 168 -24.10 -28.83 9.08
C PRO A 168 -25.26 -28.34 8.21
N GLU A 169 -26.33 -29.14 8.15
CA GLU A 169 -27.52 -28.94 7.30
C GLU A 169 -28.47 -27.86 7.82
N ASN A 170 -28.29 -27.42 9.07
CA ASN A 170 -29.17 -26.45 9.74
C ASN A 170 -28.50 -25.07 9.84
N GLU A 171 -28.82 -24.20 8.89
CA GLU A 171 -28.26 -22.85 8.71
C GLU A 171 -28.77 -21.80 9.72
N HIS A 172 -29.69 -22.17 10.62
CA HIS A 172 -30.47 -21.22 11.41
C HIS A 172 -29.93 -20.91 12.82
N GLU A 173 -29.00 -21.70 13.38
CA GLU A 173 -28.51 -21.47 14.76
C GLU A 173 -27.29 -20.55 14.89
N ILE A 174 -26.62 -20.20 13.78
CA ILE A 174 -25.41 -19.35 13.81
C ILE A 174 -25.77 -17.87 13.89
N HIS A 175 -26.96 -17.47 13.41
CA HIS A 175 -27.38 -16.07 13.35
C HIS A 175 -27.77 -15.45 14.71
N ASP A 176 -28.17 -16.25 15.69
CA ASP A 176 -28.80 -15.71 16.90
C ASP A 176 -27.83 -15.32 18.03
N LYS A 177 -26.55 -15.71 17.96
CA LYS A 177 -25.57 -15.37 19.02
C LYS A 177 -24.78 -14.09 18.76
N GLU A 178 -24.82 -13.54 17.54
CA GLU A 178 -23.95 -12.43 17.13
C GLU A 178 -24.70 -11.10 16.88
N SER A 179 -26.04 -11.13 16.91
CA SER A 179 -26.94 -9.98 16.74
C SER A 179 -26.85 -8.89 17.83
N ARG A 180 -25.87 -9.00 18.74
CA ARG A 180 -25.68 -8.07 19.86
C ARG A 180 -24.63 -6.99 19.60
N ASN A 181 -23.93 -7.01 18.46
CA ASN A 181 -22.99 -5.97 18.07
C ASN A 181 -23.44 -5.30 16.76
N ASP A 182 -23.45 -3.97 16.72
CA ASP A 182 -23.78 -3.09 15.57
C ASP A 182 -22.80 -3.24 14.39
N THR A 183 -22.61 -4.45 13.88
CA THR A 183 -21.86 -4.73 12.66
C THR A 183 -22.85 -5.09 11.56
N GLU A 184 -22.88 -4.31 10.47
CA GLU A 184 -23.65 -4.66 9.28
C GLU A 184 -23.23 -6.04 8.77
N ILE A 185 -24.10 -7.04 8.95
CA ILE A 185 -23.86 -8.40 8.47
C ILE A 185 -24.23 -8.45 6.98
N LEU A 186 -23.22 -8.66 6.13
CA LEU A 186 -23.44 -8.84 4.69
C LEU A 186 -24.25 -10.12 4.43
N ARG A 187 -25.19 -10.04 3.48
CA ARG A 187 -26.04 -11.18 3.11
C ARG A 187 -25.19 -12.33 2.56
N LYS A 188 -25.35 -13.53 3.14
CA LYS A 188 -24.64 -14.75 2.71
C LYS A 188 -24.82 -14.97 1.21
N THR A 189 -23.72 -15.22 0.51
CA THR A 189 -23.67 -15.47 -0.94
C THR A 189 -23.13 -16.87 -1.20
N ASP A 190 -23.82 -17.65 -2.04
CA ASP A 190 -23.49 -19.07 -2.31
C ASP A 190 -22.21 -19.29 -3.13
N GLN A 191 -21.61 -18.22 -3.66
CA GLN A 191 -20.45 -18.30 -4.55
C GLN A 191 -19.20 -18.91 -3.89
N PHE A 192 -19.07 -18.83 -2.56
CA PHE A 192 -17.89 -19.32 -1.83
C PHE A 192 -18.24 -20.25 -0.65
N ARG A 193 -19.16 -21.19 -0.85
CA ARG A 193 -19.60 -22.18 0.17
C ARG A 193 -18.47 -22.99 0.82
N PHE A 194 -17.28 -23.04 0.22
CA PHE A 194 -16.12 -23.68 0.86
C PHE A 194 -15.56 -22.86 2.03
N LEU A 195 -15.68 -21.53 2.00
CA LEU A 195 -15.24 -20.63 3.07
C LEU A 195 -16.14 -20.74 4.30
N ASP A 196 -17.40 -21.13 4.13
CA ASP A 196 -18.32 -21.45 5.23
C ASP A 196 -17.79 -22.59 6.11
N ARG A 197 -16.81 -23.37 5.65
CA ARG A 197 -16.14 -24.37 6.48
C ARG A 197 -15.24 -23.76 7.56
N ALA A 198 -14.87 -22.49 7.43
CA ALA A 198 -14.10 -21.75 8.44
C ALA A 198 -14.90 -21.47 9.73
N THR A 199 -16.24 -21.52 9.65
CA THR A 199 -17.13 -21.31 10.81
C THR A 199 -17.48 -22.61 11.54
N ILE A 200 -17.11 -23.77 10.99
CA ILE A 200 -17.38 -25.08 11.60
C ILE A 200 -16.51 -25.28 12.85
N MET A 201 -17.16 -25.38 14.01
CA MET A 201 -16.51 -25.78 15.26
C MET A 201 -16.14 -27.27 15.20
N ARG A 202 -14.87 -27.58 15.51
CA ARG A 202 -14.41 -28.95 15.66
C ARG A 202 -14.71 -29.45 17.07
N THR A 203 -15.75 -30.25 17.24
CA THR A 203 -16.22 -30.81 18.52
C THR A 203 -15.35 -31.97 19.03
N ASP A 204 -14.02 -31.89 18.87
CA ASP A 204 -13.09 -32.95 19.32
C ASP A 204 -12.30 -32.53 20.56
N GLN A 205 -12.79 -31.57 21.36
CA GLN A 205 -12.18 -31.22 22.64
C GLN A 205 -13.07 -31.67 23.79
N ASN A 206 -12.51 -32.56 24.61
CA ASN A 206 -12.99 -32.93 25.94
C ASN A 206 -13.67 -31.75 26.65
N PRO A 207 -14.81 -31.96 27.35
CA PRO A 207 -15.60 -30.91 27.99
C PRO A 207 -14.90 -30.21 29.18
N PHE A 208 -13.59 -30.38 29.36
CA PHE A 208 -12.79 -29.83 30.48
C PHE A 208 -11.74 -28.77 30.08
N THR A 209 -11.64 -28.37 28.80
CA THR A 209 -10.76 -27.26 28.40
C THR A 209 -11.53 -26.10 27.81
N SER A 210 -12.45 -25.56 28.59
CA SER A 210 -13.20 -24.33 28.32
C SER A 210 -12.38 -23.10 28.72
N SER A 211 -11.37 -22.72 27.93
CA SER A 211 -10.85 -21.32 27.84
C SER A 211 -9.55 -21.24 27.03
N ALA A 212 -9.64 -21.30 25.70
CA ALA A 212 -8.61 -20.73 24.82
C ALA A 212 -9.14 -20.61 23.39
N HIS A 213 -10.08 -19.68 23.16
CA HIS A 213 -10.47 -19.26 21.82
C HIS A 213 -9.29 -18.53 21.15
N GLY A 214 -8.40 -19.29 20.52
CA GLY A 214 -7.29 -18.74 19.75
C GLY A 214 -7.74 -18.27 18.37
N PRO A 215 -7.21 -17.15 17.85
CA PRO A 215 -7.63 -16.56 16.56
C PRO A 215 -7.34 -17.42 15.31
N TRP A 216 -6.77 -18.61 15.50
CA TRP A 216 -6.42 -19.58 14.45
C TRP A 216 -7.25 -20.86 14.48
N LYS A 217 -8.28 -20.91 15.33
CA LYS A 217 -9.16 -22.08 15.51
C LYS A 217 -10.61 -21.81 15.13
N LEU A 218 -11.07 -20.56 15.22
CA LEU A 218 -12.40 -20.12 14.86
C LEU A 218 -12.33 -18.69 14.34
N CYS A 219 -12.90 -18.43 13.17
CA CYS A 219 -13.08 -17.08 12.65
C CYS A 219 -14.58 -16.82 12.56
N THR A 220 -15.07 -15.98 13.46
CA THR A 220 -16.37 -15.32 13.41
C THR A 220 -16.16 -13.93 12.83
#